data_AF-A0AAU1LFN4-F1
#
_entry.id   AF-A0AAU1LFN4-F1
#
_cell.length_a   1.000
_cell.length_b   1.000
_cell.length_c   1.000
_cell.angle_alpha   90.00
_cell.angle_beta   90.00
_cell.angle_gamma   90.00
#
_symmetry.space_group_name_H-M   'P 1'
#
loop_
_entity.id
_entity.type
_entity.pdbx_description
1 polymer ?
#
loop_
_entity_poly.entity_id
_entity_poly.type
_entity_poly.pdbx_seq_one_letter_code
_entity_poly.pdbx_strand_id
1 'polypeptide(L)'
;MILSTALAAHPTRQERNLVHANSVAEALMRALLRPAPHQVGQVLISRGEVRRLDGPPALPLGLGSLAAADGPVAWSHRLTRGDVLLLVTDGLVEARDTGGDFHPLVDRLRHRFAGRVAPGPADVVNFLNTDLPRHTRNLHDDIARLAIAPHSHI
;
A
#
# COMPACT_ATOMS: atom_id res chain seq x y z
N MET A 1 -6.83 1.63 20.85
CA MET A 1 -5.63 1.58 19.98
C MET A 1 -5.81 2.66 18.92
N ILE A 2 -5.18 3.82 19.11
CA ILE A 2 -5.18 4.86 18.07
C ILE A 2 -4.13 4.43 17.03
N LEU A 3 -4.37 4.67 15.74
CA LEU A 3 -3.49 4.28 14.63
C LEU A 3 -3.01 5.57 13.97
N SER A 4 -1.71 5.70 13.69
CA SER A 4 -1.23 6.81 12.85
C SER A 4 -1.32 6.40 11.39
N THR A 5 -1.93 7.22 10.54
CA THR A 5 -2.17 6.90 9.11
C THR A 5 -1.75 8.02 8.18
N ALA A 6 -1.18 7.67 7.03
CA ALA A 6 -0.95 8.58 5.91
C ALA A 6 -1.44 7.93 4.61
N LEU A 7 -2.27 8.64 3.84
CA LEU A 7 -2.88 8.19 2.59
C LEU A 7 -2.53 9.16 1.46
N ALA A 8 -2.16 8.63 0.30
CA ALA A 8 -2.06 9.39 -0.94
C ALA A 8 -2.69 8.59 -2.08
N ALA A 9 -3.52 9.25 -2.90
CA ALA A 9 -4.16 8.65 -4.07
C ALA A 9 -3.98 9.57 -5.29
N HIS A 10 -3.71 8.97 -6.44
CA HIS A 10 -3.62 9.67 -7.73
C HIS A 10 -4.65 9.05 -8.67
N PRO A 11 -5.87 9.62 -8.77
CA PRO A 11 -6.89 9.12 -9.67
C PRO A 11 -6.57 9.51 -11.11
N THR A 12 -6.56 8.53 -12.00
CA THR A 12 -6.37 8.72 -13.43
C THR A 12 -7.73 8.95 -14.08
N ARG A 13 -8.08 10.24 -14.25
CA ARG A 13 -9.14 10.78 -15.15
C ARG A 13 -10.57 10.21 -15.11
N GLN A 14 -11.02 9.42 -14.14
CA GLN A 14 -12.42 8.96 -14.08
C GLN A 14 -13.19 9.42 -12.82
N GLU A 15 -14.26 10.18 -13.11
CA GLU A 15 -15.30 10.88 -12.32
C GLU A 15 -15.23 11.03 -10.78
N ARG A 16 -15.40 12.31 -10.41
CA ARG A 16 -15.59 12.87 -9.08
C ARG A 16 -16.95 12.50 -8.51
N ASN A 17 -16.98 11.83 -7.36
CA ASN A 17 -18.05 11.94 -6.36
C ASN A 17 -17.46 11.69 -4.98
N LEU A 18 -16.99 12.74 -4.32
CA LEU A 18 -16.36 12.70 -3.00
C LEU A 18 -17.40 13.03 -1.93
N VAL A 19 -17.80 12.03 -1.16
CA VAL A 19 -18.46 12.20 0.15
C VAL A 19 -17.38 11.99 1.22
N HIS A 20 -17.28 12.95 2.16
CA HIS A 20 -16.36 12.91 3.30
C HIS A 20 -16.42 11.57 4.04
N ALA A 21 -15.28 10.89 4.20
CA ALA A 21 -15.17 9.58 4.86
C ALA A 21 -14.34 9.69 6.14
N ASN A 22 -14.83 9.09 7.23
CA ASN A 22 -14.33 9.27 8.60
C ASN A 22 -13.58 8.04 9.17
N SER A 23 -13.16 7.06 8.35
CA SER A 23 -12.34 5.94 8.85
C SER A 23 -11.40 5.31 7.81
N VAL A 24 -10.30 4.70 8.28
CA VAL A 24 -9.25 4.05 7.48
C VAL A 24 -9.79 2.85 6.69
N ALA A 25 -10.68 2.06 7.30
CA ALA A 25 -11.37 0.97 6.63
C ALA A 25 -12.33 1.50 5.55
N GLU A 26 -13.00 2.63 5.78
CA GLU A 26 -13.87 3.25 4.79
C GLU A 26 -13.10 3.92 3.65
N ALA A 27 -11.94 4.53 3.93
CA ALA A 27 -11.05 5.06 2.90
C ALA A 27 -10.46 3.94 2.02
N LEU A 28 -10.05 2.81 2.63
CA LEU A 28 -9.68 1.60 1.91
C LEU A 28 -10.86 1.09 1.09
N MET A 29 -12.03 0.84 1.70
CA MET A 29 -13.20 0.33 0.98
C MET A 29 -13.64 1.27 -0.15
N ARG A 30 -13.62 2.59 0.03
CA ARG A 30 -14.01 3.56 -1.02
C ARG A 30 -12.98 3.69 -2.14
N ALA A 31 -11.68 3.55 -1.86
CA ALA A 31 -10.66 3.40 -2.90
C ALA A 31 -10.82 2.07 -3.66
N LEU A 32 -11.37 1.04 -3.01
CA LEU A 32 -11.55 -0.31 -3.54
C LEU A 32 -12.92 -0.54 -4.23
N LEU A 33 -13.79 0.47 -4.33
CA LEU A 33 -15.17 0.31 -4.84
C LEU A 33 -15.32 0.29 -6.37
N ARG A 34 -14.23 0.22 -7.14
CA ARG A 34 -14.20 -0.17 -8.57
C ARG A 34 -12.83 -0.76 -8.91
N PRO A 35 -12.79 -1.77 -9.81
CA PRO A 35 -12.70 -3.18 -9.43
C PRO A 35 -11.59 -3.47 -8.42
N ALA A 36 -11.76 -4.49 -7.59
CA ALA A 36 -10.81 -4.82 -6.53
C ALA A 36 -9.39 -5.07 -7.13
N PRO A 37 -8.34 -4.41 -6.60
CA PRO A 37 -6.99 -4.54 -7.09
C PRO A 37 -6.57 -6.01 -7.04
N HIS A 38 -5.90 -6.46 -8.09
CA HIS A 38 -5.59 -7.88 -8.30
C HIS A 38 -4.52 -8.37 -7.32
N GLN A 39 -3.77 -7.45 -6.70
CA GLN A 39 -2.84 -7.74 -5.61
C GLN A 39 -2.51 -6.45 -4.86
N VAL A 40 -2.91 -6.32 -3.59
CA VAL A 40 -2.38 -5.25 -2.74
C VAL A 40 -0.95 -5.62 -2.35
N GLY A 41 0.02 -4.84 -2.80
CA GLY A 41 1.40 -4.99 -2.34
C GLY A 41 1.49 -4.61 -0.87
N GLN A 42 1.81 -5.58 -0.01
CA GLN A 42 1.98 -5.36 1.43
C GLN A 42 3.47 -5.36 1.75
N VAL A 43 3.97 -4.24 2.27
CA VAL A 43 5.38 -4.08 2.65
C VAL A 43 5.46 -3.68 4.11
N LEU A 44 6.23 -4.43 4.90
CA LEU A 44 6.55 -4.11 6.28
C LEU A 44 7.93 -3.47 6.35
N ILE A 45 8.00 -2.31 7.00
CA ILE A 45 9.25 -1.64 7.37
C ILE A 45 9.38 -1.76 8.89
N SER A 46 10.44 -2.41 9.36
CA SER A 46 10.68 -2.67 10.77
C SER A 46 12.17 -2.61 11.08
N ARG A 47 12.57 -1.70 11.99
CA ARG A 47 13.97 -1.59 12.48
C ARG A 47 15.03 -1.51 11.36
N GLY A 48 14.73 -0.77 10.29
CA GLY A 48 15.62 -0.62 9.13
C GLY A 48 15.56 -1.75 8.11
N GLU A 49 14.81 -2.82 8.40
CA GLU A 49 14.51 -3.90 7.46
C GLU A 49 13.23 -3.62 6.70
N VAL A 50 13.20 -3.99 5.42
CA VAL A 50 12.02 -3.91 4.57
C VAL A 50 11.76 -5.28 3.95
N ARG A 51 10.54 -5.80 4.15
CA ARG A 51 10.11 -7.09 3.56
C ARG A 51 8.70 -6.99 2.98
N ARG A 52 8.43 -7.84 1.98
CA ARG A 52 7.04 -8.11 1.58
C ARG A 52 6.36 -8.99 2.62
N LEU A 53 5.08 -8.74 2.81
CA LEU A 53 4.21 -9.57 3.60
C LEU A 53 3.34 -10.38 2.64
N ASP A 54 3.66 -11.66 2.51
CA ASP A 54 2.92 -12.57 1.64
C ASP A 54 1.84 -13.27 2.47
N GLY A 55 0.59 -12.87 2.24
CA GLY A 55 -0.59 -13.56 2.75
C GLY A 55 -1.03 -14.69 1.81
N PRO A 56 -1.96 -15.56 2.26
CA PRO A 56 -2.56 -16.55 1.37
C PRO A 56 -3.23 -15.85 0.18
N PRO A 57 -3.14 -16.42 -1.03
CA PRO A 57 -3.81 -15.86 -2.20
C PRO A 57 -5.32 -15.84 -1.97
N ALA A 58 -5.96 -14.72 -2.32
CA ALA A 58 -7.41 -14.58 -2.27
C ALA A 58 -7.93 -14.27 -3.67
N LEU A 59 -9.13 -14.78 -4.00
CA LEU A 59 -9.79 -14.42 -5.24
C LEU A 59 -10.20 -12.94 -5.21
N PRO A 60 -10.23 -12.26 -6.38
CA PRO A 60 -10.81 -10.93 -6.50
C PRO A 60 -12.22 -10.86 -5.92
N LEU A 61 -12.59 -9.69 -5.39
CA LEU A 61 -13.94 -9.47 -4.88
C LEU A 61 -14.98 -9.76 -5.97
N GLY A 62 -16.05 -10.47 -5.62
CA GLY A 62 -17.09 -10.90 -6.57
C GLY A 62 -16.87 -12.27 -7.20
N LEU A 63 -15.67 -12.87 -7.06
CA LEU A 63 -15.38 -14.23 -7.52
C LEU A 63 -15.39 -15.27 -6.38
N GLY A 64 -15.86 -14.89 -5.19
CA GLY A 64 -15.89 -15.78 -4.02
C GLY A 64 -16.74 -17.05 -4.21
N SER A 65 -17.71 -17.04 -5.14
CA SER A 65 -18.49 -18.22 -5.52
C SER A 65 -17.67 -19.27 -6.29
N LEU A 66 -16.50 -18.91 -6.82
CA LEU A 66 -15.55 -19.81 -7.48
C LEU A 66 -14.52 -20.39 -6.52
N ALA A 67 -14.45 -19.90 -5.27
CA ALA A 67 -13.55 -20.45 -4.27
C ALA A 67 -14.01 -21.87 -3.87
N ALA A 68 -13.05 -22.75 -3.61
CA ALA A 68 -13.32 -23.96 -2.84
C ALA A 68 -13.99 -23.59 -1.50
N ALA A 69 -14.81 -24.48 -0.96
CA ALA A 69 -15.82 -24.21 0.08
C ALA A 69 -15.33 -23.51 1.37
N ASP A 70 -14.02 -23.37 1.58
CA ASP A 70 -13.41 -22.82 2.80
C ASP A 70 -13.36 -21.28 2.86
N GLY A 71 -13.77 -20.58 1.81
CA GLY A 71 -13.84 -19.11 1.81
C GLY A 71 -12.47 -18.42 2.01
N PRO A 72 -12.44 -17.09 2.17
CA PRO A 72 -11.19 -16.36 2.36
C PRO A 72 -10.55 -16.67 3.72
N VAL A 73 -9.26 -17.03 3.70
CA VAL A 73 -8.47 -17.28 4.91
C VAL A 73 -8.11 -15.95 5.57
N ALA A 74 -8.58 -15.73 6.79
CA ALA A 74 -8.15 -14.60 7.60
C ALA A 74 -6.65 -14.75 7.94
N TRP A 75 -5.86 -13.74 7.57
CA TRP A 75 -4.43 -13.69 7.84
C TRP A 75 -4.10 -12.45 8.69
N SER A 76 -3.31 -12.65 9.74
CA SER A 76 -2.98 -11.59 10.68
C SER A 76 -1.47 -11.44 10.86
N HIS A 77 -1.00 -10.19 10.85
CA HIS A 77 0.37 -9.84 11.22
C HIS A 77 0.34 -8.88 12.42
N ARG A 78 1.20 -9.13 13.42
CA ARG A 78 1.31 -8.27 14.60
C ARG A 78 2.27 -7.12 14.31
N LEU A 79 1.77 -5.89 14.38
CA LEU A 79 2.61 -4.68 14.33
C LEU A 79 3.09 -4.30 15.73
N THR A 80 4.37 -3.97 15.82
CA THR A 80 5.06 -3.52 17.04
C THR A 80 5.52 -2.06 16.89
N ARG A 81 5.94 -1.44 18.00
CA ARG A 81 6.41 -0.05 17.98
C ARG A 81 7.63 0.07 17.05
N GLY A 82 7.56 1.02 16.13
CA GLY A 82 8.58 1.23 15.09
C GLY A 82 8.31 0.48 13.79
N ASP A 83 7.21 -0.28 13.70
CA ASP A 83 6.76 -0.88 12.45
C ASP A 83 5.88 0.08 11.66
N VAL A 84 6.09 0.09 10.34
CA VAL A 84 5.18 0.70 9.37
C VAL A 84 4.72 -0.36 8.39
N LEU A 85 3.40 -0.56 8.29
CA LEU A 85 2.79 -1.33 7.22
C LEU A 85 2.40 -0.39 6.09
N LEU A 86 2.96 -0.64 4.91
CA LEU A 86 2.65 0.03 3.66
C LEU A 86 1.77 -0.89 2.81
N LEU A 87 0.60 -0.40 2.42
CA LEU A 87 -0.30 -1.00 1.46
C LEU A 87 -0.28 -0.17 0.18
N VAL A 88 -0.07 -0.82 -0.96
CA VAL A 88 -0.05 -0.17 -2.27
C VAL A 88 -0.90 -0.94 -3.27
N THR A 89 -1.50 -0.23 -4.23
CA THR A 89 -2.10 -0.86 -5.40
C THR A 89 -1.03 -1.37 -6.38
N ASP A 90 -1.43 -2.30 -7.23
CA ASP A 90 -0.65 -2.81 -8.36
C ASP A 90 -0.17 -1.69 -9.28
N GLY A 91 -0.97 -0.65 -9.54
CA GLY A 91 -0.56 0.52 -10.32
C GLY A 91 0.76 1.18 -9.87
N LEU A 92 1.16 1.03 -8.60
CA LEU A 92 2.48 1.44 -8.14
C LEU A 92 3.58 0.44 -8.51
N VAL A 93 3.38 -0.83 -8.16
CA VAL A 93 4.39 -1.88 -8.32
C VAL A 93 4.61 -2.19 -9.80
N GLU A 94 3.56 -2.06 -10.60
CA GLU A 94 3.55 -2.26 -12.04
C GLU A 94 3.89 -0.99 -12.84
N ALA A 95 4.14 0.14 -12.16
CA ALA A 95 4.58 1.35 -12.84
C ALA A 95 5.93 1.12 -13.54
N ARG A 96 5.98 1.39 -14.84
CA ARG A 96 7.16 1.13 -15.67
C ARG A 96 7.92 2.41 -15.99
N ASP A 97 9.24 2.35 -15.98
CA ASP A 97 10.08 3.42 -16.51
C ASP A 97 10.09 3.43 -18.05
N THR A 98 10.94 4.27 -18.66
CA THR A 98 11.08 4.33 -20.12
C THR A 98 11.72 3.09 -20.75
N GLY A 99 12.45 2.29 -19.97
CA GLY A 99 13.00 1.00 -20.39
C GLY A 99 11.98 -0.13 -20.30
N GLY A 100 10.84 0.11 -19.65
CA GLY A 100 9.80 -0.89 -19.40
C GLY A 100 9.94 -1.62 -18.06
N ASP A 101 10.92 -1.24 -17.23
CA ASP A 101 11.18 -1.90 -15.96
C ASP A 101 10.20 -1.44 -14.87
N PHE A 102 9.65 -2.43 -14.15
CA PHE A 102 8.74 -2.20 -13.03
C PHE A 102 9.41 -1.42 -11.89
N HIS A 103 8.60 -0.71 -11.09
CA HIS A 103 9.08 0.05 -9.94
C HIS A 103 9.71 -0.89 -8.88
N PRO A 104 11.02 -0.75 -8.57
CA PRO A 104 11.70 -1.62 -7.62
C PRO A 104 11.41 -1.19 -6.17
N LEU A 105 10.13 -1.25 -5.77
CA LEU A 105 9.59 -0.69 -4.51
C LEU A 105 10.39 -1.13 -3.28
N VAL A 106 10.61 -2.43 -3.13
CA VAL A 106 11.26 -2.99 -1.94
C VAL A 106 12.71 -2.52 -1.87
N ASP A 107 13.44 -2.57 -2.97
CA ASP A 107 14.85 -2.22 -2.99
C ASP A 107 15.07 -0.71 -2.76
N ARG A 108 14.17 0.13 -3.30
CA ARG A 108 14.18 1.57 -3.05
C ARG A 108 13.87 1.91 -1.60
N LEU A 109 12.90 1.24 -0.99
CA LEU A 109 12.59 1.40 0.44
C LEU A 109 13.74 0.91 1.32
N ARG A 110 14.35 -0.24 1.00
CA ARG A 110 15.55 -0.75 1.69
C ARG A 110 16.67 0.27 1.62
N HIS A 111 17.02 0.72 0.43
CA HIS A 111 18.08 1.71 0.24
C HIS A 111 17.79 3.01 1.01
N ARG A 112 16.52 3.46 1.03
CA ARG A 112 16.12 4.69 1.70
C ARG A 112 16.20 4.62 3.23
N PHE A 113 15.88 3.48 3.82
CA PHE A 113 15.70 3.33 5.27
C PHE A 113 16.72 2.40 5.96
N ALA A 114 17.58 1.71 5.22
CA ALA A 114 18.62 0.85 5.77
C ALA A 114 19.56 1.61 6.71
N GLY A 115 19.79 1.04 7.91
CA GLY A 115 20.70 1.59 8.91
C GLY A 115 20.29 2.95 9.50
N ARG A 116 19.03 3.38 9.30
CA ARG A 116 18.49 4.66 9.80
C ARG A 116 17.47 4.43 10.90
N VAL A 117 17.10 5.53 11.59
CA VAL A 117 15.96 5.55 12.51
C VAL A 117 14.71 5.10 11.74
N ALA A 118 13.88 4.26 12.38
CA ALA A 118 12.66 3.73 11.77
C ALA A 118 11.75 4.88 11.31
N PRO A 119 11.25 4.86 10.05
CA PRO A 119 10.43 5.94 9.53
C PRO A 119 9.04 5.94 10.17
N GLY A 120 8.40 7.11 10.20
CA GLY A 120 6.97 7.21 10.42
C GLY A 120 6.17 6.97 9.13
N PRO A 121 4.84 6.74 9.21
CA PRO A 121 3.98 6.57 8.04
C PRO A 121 4.09 7.70 7.01
N ALA A 122 4.19 8.95 7.47
CA ALA A 122 4.33 10.12 6.59
C ALA A 122 5.66 10.12 5.82
N ASP A 123 6.75 9.67 6.45
CA ASP A 123 8.07 9.60 5.78
C ASP A 123 8.05 8.62 4.61
N VAL A 124 7.36 7.49 4.78
CA VAL A 124 7.21 6.46 3.74
C VAL A 124 6.38 7.00 2.58
N VAL A 125 5.22 7.62 2.85
CA VAL A 125 4.37 8.21 1.81
C VAL A 125 5.09 9.35 1.08
N ASN A 126 5.76 10.24 1.81
CA ASN A 126 6.51 11.36 1.23
C ASN A 126 7.67 10.88 0.34
N PHE A 127 8.36 9.83 0.76
CA PHE A 127 9.37 9.19 -0.07
C PHE A 127 8.76 8.70 -1.39
N LEU A 128 7.66 7.95 -1.37
CA LEU A 128 7.04 7.41 -2.58
C LEU A 128 6.44 8.49 -3.48
N ASN A 129 5.92 9.58 -2.91
CA ASN A 129 5.45 10.74 -3.67
C ASN A 129 6.58 11.42 -4.44
N THR A 130 7.81 11.34 -3.93
CA THR A 130 9.00 11.90 -4.60
C THR A 130 9.64 10.92 -5.55
N ASP A 131 9.67 9.63 -5.17
CA ASP A 131 10.40 8.59 -5.88
C ASP A 131 9.66 8.08 -7.12
N LEU A 132 8.34 7.90 -7.05
CA LEU A 132 7.59 7.38 -8.20
C LEU A 132 7.67 8.31 -9.43
N PRO A 133 7.46 9.64 -9.32
CA PRO A 133 7.56 10.53 -10.49
C PRO A 133 8.98 10.60 -11.09
N ARG A 134 10.00 10.18 -10.33
CA ARG A 134 11.38 10.04 -10.84
C ARG A 134 11.59 8.74 -11.60
N HIS A 135 10.87 7.68 -11.23
CA HIS A 135 10.91 6.38 -11.92
C HIS A 135 10.13 6.42 -13.22
N THR A 136 8.92 6.98 -13.21
CA THR A 136 8.07 7.04 -14.40
C THR A 136 7.35 8.38 -14.56
N ARG A 137 7.10 8.75 -15.82
CA ARG A 137 6.24 9.88 -16.19
C ARG A 137 4.85 9.44 -16.67
N ASN A 138 4.65 8.13 -16.85
CA ASN A 138 3.43 7.56 -17.41
C ASN A 138 2.83 6.58 -16.40
N LEU A 139 1.69 6.94 -15.82
CA LEU A 139 0.90 6.05 -14.98
C LEU A 139 -0.19 5.43 -15.85
N HIS A 140 -0.21 4.11 -15.91
CA HIS A 140 -1.18 3.35 -16.70
C HIS A 140 -2.41 2.94 -15.89
N ASP A 141 -2.34 3.04 -14.57
CA ASP A 141 -3.37 2.63 -13.64
C ASP A 141 -3.40 3.54 -12.41
N ASP A 142 -4.48 3.44 -11.63
CA ASP A 142 -4.70 4.21 -10.41
C ASP A 142 -3.72 3.80 -9.31
N ILE A 143 -3.22 4.80 -8.60
CA ILE A 143 -2.27 4.57 -7.52
C ILE A 143 -2.85 5.04 -6.20
N ALA A 144 -3.04 4.08 -5.29
CA ALA A 144 -3.28 4.35 -3.88
C ALA A 144 -2.15 3.78 -3.03
N ARG A 145 -1.78 4.53 -1.99
CA ARG A 145 -0.79 4.14 -0.99
C ARG A 145 -1.26 4.51 0.39
N LEU A 146 -1.22 3.57 1.32
CA LEU A 146 -1.55 3.80 2.72
C LEU A 146 -0.43 3.28 3.60
N ALA A 147 0.12 4.15 4.43
CA ALA A 147 1.05 3.76 5.48
C ALA A 147 0.36 3.86 6.84
N ILE A 148 0.48 2.80 7.65
CA ILE A 148 -0.07 2.73 9.01
C ILE A 148 0.98 2.26 10.00
N ALA A 149 0.96 2.81 11.21
CA ALA A 149 1.84 2.40 12.30
C ALA A 149 1.10 2.41 13.65
N PRO A 150 1.46 1.50 14.59
CA PRO A 150 1.00 1.57 15.96
C PRO A 150 1.34 2.93 16.58
N HIS A 151 0.36 3.59 17.18
CA HIS A 151 0.60 4.89 17.82
C HIS A 151 1.40 4.70 19.11
N SER A 152 2.37 5.58 19.35
CA SER A 152 3.12 5.60 20.59
C SER A 152 2.31 6.38 21.63
N HIS A 153 1.87 5.73 22.71
CA HIS A 153 1.57 6.49 23.93
C HIS A 153 2.90 7.05 24.45
N ILE A 154 2.92 8.36 24.68
CA ILE A 154 3.94 9.05 25.48
C ILE A 154 3.67 8.70 26.95
#